data_AF-A0AAW8R5W4-F1
#
_entry.id   AF-A0AAW8R5W4-F1
#
_cell.length_a   1.000
_cell.length_b   1.000
_cell.length_c   1.000
_cell.angle_alpha   90.00
_cell.angle_beta   90.00
_cell.angle_gamma   90.00
#
_symmetry.space_group_name_H-M   'P 1'
#
loop_
_entity.id
_entity.type
_entity.pdbx_description
1 polymer ?
#
loop_
_entity_poly.entity_id
_entity_poly.type
_entity_poly.pdbx_seq_one_letter_code
_entity_poly.pdbx_strand_id
1 'polypeptide(L)'
;MKIKVKHGLIKKLRLQKSWTQEDFAEVSGVHSRTIQRMENEGMVSVKTLNAVANALDVEAYKLEFSTDEIDFAPLWMELRILVLAITRRILPMDDKEIPNSLIAILSLLAISASYTLINSIILIISQPQKNFDSIAISGLFGVVISFCILFVAVIYPLFRLKSWARYTMLGICGVFFLINGGLLAEVFIKAMTSKLSLSALDIDYLLIAEYCFNLLFVYWIVITLTRADIKRLYTKSKLPDT
;
A
#
# COMPACT_ATOMS: atom_id res chain seq x y z
N MET A 1 31.36 20.96 -3.54
CA MET A 1 30.05 20.27 -3.54
C MET A 1 29.10 21.01 -2.61
N LYS A 2 27.85 21.23 -3.02
CA LYS A 2 26.81 21.85 -2.18
C LYS A 2 25.89 20.76 -1.62
N ILE A 3 25.49 20.91 -0.35
CA ILE A 3 24.65 19.98 0.41
C ILE A 3 23.37 20.71 0.82
N LYS A 4 22.25 19.97 0.82
CA LYS A 4 20.95 20.45 1.28
C LYS A 4 20.83 20.25 2.79
N VAL A 5 20.43 21.29 3.51
CA VAL A 5 20.38 21.29 4.98
C VAL A 5 19.00 21.60 5.53
N LYS A 6 18.73 21.12 6.74
CA LYS A 6 17.49 21.37 7.50
C LYS A 6 17.48 22.81 8.06
N HIS A 7 17.33 23.79 7.18
CA HIS A 7 17.45 25.22 7.50
C HIS A 7 16.52 25.70 8.64
N GLY A 8 15.32 25.13 8.77
CA GLY A 8 14.41 25.40 9.90
C GLY A 8 14.94 24.89 11.26
N LEU A 9 15.61 23.73 11.27
CA LEU A 9 16.26 23.19 12.47
C LEU A 9 17.46 24.04 12.89
N ILE A 10 18.28 24.46 11.92
CA ILE A 10 19.44 25.33 12.14
C ILE A 10 19.00 26.66 12.77
N LYS A 11 17.96 27.30 12.19
CA LYS A 11 17.39 28.54 12.72
C LYS A 11 16.86 28.35 14.15
N LYS A 12 16.20 27.23 14.43
CA LYS A 12 15.70 26.90 15.77
C LYS A 12 16.84 26.75 16.79
N LEU A 13 17.89 26.00 16.46
CA LEU A 13 19.04 25.78 17.35
C LEU A 13 19.79 27.09 17.63
N ARG A 14 19.95 27.95 16.63
CA ARG A 14 20.52 29.30 16.81
C ARG A 14 19.70 30.13 17.80
N LEU A 15 18.38 30.16 17.61
CA LEU A 15 17.47 30.92 18.49
C LEU A 15 17.44 30.34 19.92
N GLN A 16 17.60 29.03 20.09
CA GLN A 16 17.74 28.41 21.42
C GLN A 16 19.01 28.84 22.16
N LYS A 17 20.06 29.23 21.45
CA LYS A 17 21.28 29.84 22.00
C LYS A 17 21.19 31.38 22.08
N SER A 18 20.03 31.96 21.76
CA SER A 18 19.77 33.42 21.76
C SER A 18 20.69 34.23 20.84
N TRP A 19 21.18 33.64 19.75
CA TRP A 19 22.08 34.30 18.81
C TRP A 19 21.34 34.98 17.66
N THR A 20 21.80 36.17 17.27
CA THR A 20 21.44 36.81 15.99
C THR A 20 22.13 36.10 14.81
N GLN A 21 21.79 36.46 13.56
CA GLN A 21 22.48 35.89 12.40
C GLN A 21 23.95 36.35 12.35
N GLU A 22 24.22 37.55 12.83
CA GLU A 22 25.54 38.15 12.99
C GLU A 22 26.35 37.42 14.06
N ASP A 23 25.79 37.21 15.26
CA ASP A 23 26.47 36.47 16.33
C ASP A 23 26.79 35.03 15.89
N PHE A 24 25.85 34.40 15.19
CA PHE A 24 26.04 33.05 14.72
C PHE A 24 27.11 32.96 13.63
N ALA A 25 27.18 33.96 12.76
CA ALA A 25 28.23 34.08 11.74
C ALA A 25 29.62 34.23 12.38
N GLU A 26 29.72 35.04 13.44
CA GLU A 26 30.96 35.22 14.20
C GLU A 26 31.41 33.92 14.87
N VAL A 27 30.52 33.26 15.64
CA VAL A 27 30.86 32.03 16.38
C VAL A 27 31.17 30.85 15.44
N SER A 28 30.51 30.78 14.27
CA SER A 28 30.78 29.73 13.28
C SER A 28 31.90 30.07 12.31
N GLY A 29 32.48 31.27 12.37
CA GLY A 29 33.57 31.69 11.47
C GLY A 29 33.15 31.73 9.99
N VAL A 30 31.89 32.05 9.71
CA VAL A 30 31.36 32.18 8.33
C VAL A 30 30.76 33.57 8.13
N HIS A 31 30.62 34.03 6.90
CA HIS A 31 29.99 35.33 6.64
C HIS A 31 28.48 35.31 6.97
N SER A 32 27.96 36.43 7.51
CA SER A 32 26.53 36.61 7.82
C SER A 32 25.61 36.36 6.62
N ARG A 33 26.03 36.77 5.41
CA ARG A 33 25.31 36.46 4.16
C ARG A 33 25.22 34.96 3.88
N THR A 34 26.18 34.16 4.35
CA THR A 34 26.14 32.69 4.23
C THR A 34 25.14 32.10 5.22
N ILE A 35 25.07 32.61 6.45
CA ILE A 35 24.04 32.22 7.43
C ILE A 35 22.64 32.56 6.91
N GLN A 36 22.47 33.78 6.39
CA GLN A 36 21.19 34.22 5.83
C GLN A 36 20.74 33.31 4.68
N ARG A 37 21.64 32.97 3.75
CA ARG A 37 21.36 32.04 2.66
C ARG A 37 21.15 30.61 3.15
N MET A 38 21.87 30.17 4.17
CA MET A 38 21.65 28.87 4.79
C MET A 38 20.24 28.77 5.37
N GLU A 39 19.76 29.79 6.08
CA GLU A 39 18.42 29.80 6.69
C GLU A 39 17.28 29.98 5.68
N ASN A 40 17.55 30.65 4.55
CA ASN A 40 16.54 30.95 3.52
C ASN A 40 16.52 29.95 2.34
N GLU A 41 17.69 29.59 1.79
CA GLU A 41 17.83 28.75 0.59
C GLU A 41 18.15 27.28 0.93
N GLY A 42 18.72 27.00 2.10
CA GLY A 42 18.98 25.64 2.57
C GLY A 42 20.07 24.87 1.80
N MET A 43 20.94 25.55 1.05
CA MET A 43 22.04 24.94 0.29
C MET A 43 23.40 25.55 0.66
N VAL A 44 24.32 24.74 1.18
CA VAL A 44 25.62 25.21 1.70
C VAL A 44 26.76 24.29 1.30
N SER A 45 28.01 24.75 1.46
CA SER A 45 29.17 23.87 1.27
C SER A 45 29.35 22.93 2.49
N VAL A 46 30.01 21.79 2.29
CA VAL A 46 30.37 20.86 3.38
C VAL A 46 31.16 21.58 4.48
N LYS A 47 32.08 22.47 4.08
CA LYS A 47 32.90 23.27 5.00
C LYS A 47 32.02 24.18 5.87
N THR A 48 31.03 24.83 5.26
CA THR A 48 30.07 25.69 5.98
C THR A 48 29.20 24.88 6.92
N LEU A 49 28.71 23.72 6.48
CA LEU A 49 27.91 22.81 7.30
C LEU A 49 28.68 22.38 8.56
N ASN A 50 29.93 21.93 8.41
CA ASN A 50 30.77 21.52 9.53
C ASN A 50 31.06 22.67 10.50
N ALA A 51 31.35 23.86 9.98
CA ALA A 51 31.63 25.04 10.80
C ALA A 51 30.40 25.44 11.64
N VAL A 52 29.22 25.42 11.04
CA VAL A 52 27.95 25.72 11.71
C VAL A 52 27.54 24.60 12.69
N ALA A 53 27.73 23.34 12.31
CA ALA A 53 27.46 22.19 13.18
C ALA A 53 28.31 22.25 14.47
N ASN A 54 29.61 22.55 14.32
CA ASN A 54 30.51 22.74 15.45
C ASN A 54 30.07 23.91 16.35
N ALA A 55 29.69 25.06 15.77
CA ALA A 55 29.19 26.20 16.55
C ALA A 55 27.90 25.89 17.31
N LEU A 56 27.04 25.03 16.74
CA LEU A 56 25.80 24.59 17.37
C LEU A 56 25.99 23.43 18.35
N ASP A 57 27.18 22.84 18.44
CA ASP A 57 27.50 21.64 19.22
C ASP A 57 26.64 20.43 18.81
N VAL A 58 26.51 20.22 17.50
CA VAL A 58 25.77 19.09 16.90
C VAL A 58 26.58 18.45 15.78
N GLU A 59 26.34 17.17 15.53
CA GLU A 59 26.99 16.46 14.43
C GLU A 59 26.42 16.90 13.07
N ALA A 60 27.29 17.15 12.08
CA ALA A 60 26.93 17.72 10.79
C ALA A 60 25.82 16.94 10.05
N TYR A 61 25.82 15.60 10.15
CA TYR A 61 24.82 14.76 9.50
C TYR A 61 23.39 15.00 10.05
N LYS A 62 23.24 15.47 11.29
CA LYS A 62 21.92 15.78 11.88
C LYS A 62 21.29 17.01 11.24
N LEU A 63 22.12 17.89 10.69
CA LEU A 63 21.70 19.12 10.00
C LEU A 63 21.54 18.92 8.49
N GLU A 64 22.04 17.82 7.94
CA GLU A 64 21.88 17.43 6.54
C GLU A 64 20.50 16.80 6.29
N PHE A 65 19.93 17.02 5.10
CA PHE A 65 18.77 16.24 4.65
C PHE A 65 19.25 14.82 4.26
N SER A 66 19.18 13.86 5.19
CA SER A 66 19.24 12.45 4.84
C SER A 66 17.93 12.04 4.16
N THR A 67 18.04 11.21 3.12
CA THR A 67 16.91 10.73 2.30
C THR A 67 15.89 9.89 3.11
N ASP A 68 16.23 9.54 4.34
CA ASP A 68 15.43 8.73 5.26
C ASP A 68 14.35 9.52 6.03
N GLU A 69 14.32 10.85 5.93
CA GLU A 69 13.29 11.71 6.57
C GLU A 69 12.34 12.37 5.54
N ILE A 70 11.98 11.65 4.48
CA ILE A 70 10.84 12.06 3.65
C ILE A 70 9.57 11.69 4.42
N ASP A 71 8.86 12.68 4.94
CA ASP A 71 7.50 12.47 5.45
C ASP A 71 6.60 12.14 4.25
N PHE A 72 6.32 10.85 4.07
CA PHE A 72 5.43 10.37 3.01
C PHE A 72 3.95 10.58 3.35
N ALA A 73 3.58 10.97 4.57
CA ALA A 73 2.18 11.11 4.95
C ALA A 73 1.37 12.05 4.03
N PRO A 74 1.88 13.22 3.59
CA PRO A 74 1.19 14.07 2.63
C PRO A 74 1.00 13.39 1.26
N LEU A 75 2.03 12.70 0.77
CA LEU A 75 1.98 11.96 -0.49
C LEU A 75 0.96 10.83 -0.44
N TRP A 76 0.93 10.07 0.65
CA TRP A 76 -0.05 9.00 0.86
C TRP A 76 -1.48 9.54 0.88
N MET A 77 -1.71 10.74 1.44
CA MET A 77 -3.02 11.36 1.44
C MET A 77 -3.44 11.82 0.03
N GLU A 78 -2.55 12.47 -0.71
CA GLU A 78 -2.81 12.88 -2.09
C GLU A 78 -3.05 11.67 -3.01
N LEU A 79 -2.24 10.63 -2.87
CA LEU A 79 -2.36 9.39 -3.64
C LEU A 79 -3.68 8.66 -3.32
N ARG A 80 -4.10 8.63 -2.04
CA ARG A 80 -5.42 8.12 -1.64
C ARG A 80 -6.56 8.90 -2.29
N ILE A 81 -6.50 10.24 -2.29
CA ILE A 81 -7.52 11.09 -2.90
C ILE A 81 -7.57 10.86 -4.41
N LEU A 82 -6.42 10.78 -5.07
CA LEU A 82 -6.31 10.50 -6.51
C LEU A 82 -6.92 9.14 -6.86
N VAL A 83 -6.58 8.08 -6.12
CA VAL A 83 -7.13 6.73 -6.32
C VAL A 83 -8.65 6.72 -6.12
N LEU A 84 -9.16 7.40 -5.10
CA LEU A 84 -10.60 7.55 -4.88
C LEU A 84 -11.28 8.33 -6.02
N ALA A 85 -10.66 9.40 -6.52
CA ALA A 85 -11.18 10.20 -7.62
C ALA A 85 -11.22 9.41 -8.94
N ILE A 86 -10.16 8.69 -9.26
CA ILE A 86 -10.10 7.81 -10.44
C ILE A 86 -11.15 6.71 -10.32
N THR A 87 -11.25 6.06 -9.15
CA THR A 87 -12.22 4.99 -8.93
C THR A 87 -13.65 5.52 -9.09
N ARG A 88 -13.98 6.69 -8.53
CA ARG A 88 -15.29 7.34 -8.71
C ARG A 88 -15.62 7.71 -10.15
N ARG A 89 -14.61 8.01 -10.97
CA ARG A 89 -14.81 8.31 -12.40
C ARG A 89 -15.09 7.07 -13.24
N ILE A 90 -14.52 5.93 -12.87
CA ILE A 90 -14.72 4.64 -13.55
C ILE A 90 -16.03 3.96 -13.09
N LEU A 91 -16.43 4.23 -11.85
CA LEU A 91 -17.68 3.77 -11.27
C LEU A 91 -18.89 4.28 -12.07
N PRO A 92 -19.80 3.41 -12.54
CA PRO A 92 -21.07 3.88 -13.10
C PRO A 92 -21.82 4.65 -12.01
N MET A 93 -22.30 5.85 -12.34
CA MET A 93 -23.11 6.68 -11.45
C MET A 93 -24.43 5.94 -11.18
N ASP A 94 -24.47 5.15 -10.11
CA ASP A 94 -25.71 4.71 -9.48
C ASP A 94 -26.16 5.84 -8.55
N ASP A 95 -27.47 6.07 -8.41
CA ASP A 95 -28.04 7.19 -7.63
C ASP A 95 -27.75 7.05 -6.12
N LYS A 96 -27.18 5.91 -5.71
CA LYS A 96 -26.84 5.58 -4.33
C LYS A 96 -25.40 5.99 -4.01
N GLU A 97 -25.21 6.86 -3.03
CA GLU A 97 -23.90 7.19 -2.50
C GLU A 97 -23.17 5.93 -1.98
N ILE A 98 -22.07 5.56 -2.65
CA ILE A 98 -21.29 4.37 -2.32
C ILE A 98 -20.30 4.68 -1.18
N PRO A 99 -20.31 3.94 -0.06
CA PRO A 99 -19.37 4.13 1.04
C PRO A 99 -17.91 3.91 0.61
N ASN A 100 -16.99 4.71 1.15
CA ASN A 100 -15.55 4.63 0.84
C ASN A 100 -14.94 3.24 1.09
N SER A 101 -15.45 2.49 2.07
CA SER A 101 -15.00 1.11 2.34
C SER A 101 -15.38 0.14 1.23
N LEU A 102 -16.55 0.31 0.62
CA LEU A 102 -16.98 -0.51 -0.51
C LEU A 102 -16.19 -0.16 -1.79
N ILE A 103 -15.90 1.14 -1.99
CA ILE A 103 -15.00 1.61 -3.06
C ILE A 103 -13.62 0.97 -2.90
N ALA A 104 -13.05 0.99 -1.69
CA ALA A 104 -11.75 0.39 -1.42
C ALA A 104 -11.72 -1.12 -1.77
N ILE A 105 -12.76 -1.87 -1.43
CA ILE A 105 -12.88 -3.30 -1.81
C ILE A 105 -12.85 -3.45 -3.32
N LEU A 106 -13.68 -2.68 -4.02
CA LEU A 106 -13.78 -2.72 -5.48
C LEU A 106 -12.43 -2.40 -6.15
N SER A 107 -11.72 -1.38 -5.66
CA SER A 107 -10.38 -1.01 -6.14
C SER A 107 -9.35 -2.11 -5.88
N LEU A 108 -9.32 -2.67 -4.67
CA LEU A 108 -8.36 -3.72 -4.29
C LEU A 108 -8.57 -5.00 -5.09
N LEU A 109 -9.83 -5.38 -5.30
CA LEU A 109 -10.18 -6.49 -6.17
C LEU A 109 -9.70 -6.23 -7.62
N ALA A 110 -9.91 -5.02 -8.16
CA ALA A 110 -9.45 -4.65 -9.51
C ALA A 110 -7.92 -4.73 -9.66
N ILE A 111 -7.19 -4.28 -8.64
CA ILE A 111 -5.73 -4.37 -8.61
C ILE A 111 -5.28 -5.84 -8.56
N SER A 112 -5.89 -6.65 -7.69
CA SER A 112 -5.59 -8.09 -7.58
C SER A 112 -5.81 -8.83 -8.89
N ALA A 113 -6.94 -8.59 -9.58
CA ALA A 113 -7.19 -9.20 -10.88
C ALA A 113 -6.20 -8.76 -11.95
N SER A 114 -5.82 -7.48 -11.95
CA SER A 114 -4.81 -6.95 -12.86
C SER A 114 -3.44 -7.59 -12.61
N TYR A 115 -3.05 -7.77 -11.34
CA TYR A 115 -1.82 -8.44 -10.95
C TYR A 115 -1.78 -9.90 -11.39
N THR A 116 -2.85 -10.66 -11.16
CA THR A 116 -2.96 -12.05 -11.61
C THR A 116 -2.84 -12.16 -13.13
N LEU A 117 -3.49 -11.26 -13.87
CA LEU A 117 -3.40 -11.21 -15.32
C LEU A 117 -1.98 -10.90 -15.81
N ILE A 118 -1.31 -9.91 -15.21
CA ILE A 118 0.07 -9.54 -15.55
C ILE A 118 1.03 -10.71 -15.28
N ASN A 119 0.96 -11.33 -14.09
CA ASN A 119 1.82 -12.47 -13.75
C ASN A 119 1.64 -13.65 -14.70
N SER A 120 0.40 -13.88 -15.12
CA SER A 120 0.10 -14.95 -16.07
C SER A 120 0.68 -14.66 -17.44
N ILE A 121 0.61 -13.41 -17.91
CA ILE A 121 1.26 -12.98 -19.16
C ILE A 121 2.78 -13.13 -19.05
N ILE A 122 3.40 -12.69 -17.94
CA ILE A 122 4.84 -12.82 -17.70
C ILE A 122 5.25 -14.30 -17.73
N LEU A 123 4.48 -15.18 -17.11
CA LEU A 123 4.75 -16.61 -17.10
C LEU A 123 4.70 -17.22 -18.52
N ILE A 124 3.70 -16.83 -19.32
CA ILE A 124 3.56 -17.27 -20.71
C ILE A 124 4.73 -16.76 -21.57
N ILE A 125 5.15 -15.50 -21.39
CA ILE A 125 6.27 -14.91 -22.13
C ILE A 125 7.60 -15.54 -21.72
N SER A 126 7.79 -15.85 -20.44
CA SER A 126 9.05 -16.37 -19.90
C SER A 126 9.28 -17.85 -20.16
N GLN A 127 8.24 -18.66 -20.41
CA GLN A 127 8.36 -20.09 -20.71
C GLN A 127 7.73 -20.51 -22.06
N PRO A 128 8.13 -19.88 -23.19
CA PRO A 128 7.45 -20.03 -24.49
C PRO A 128 7.42 -21.47 -25.02
N GLN A 129 8.45 -22.26 -24.70
CA GLN A 129 8.62 -23.65 -25.17
C GLN A 129 7.72 -24.67 -24.45
N LYS A 130 7.21 -24.36 -23.23
CA LYS A 130 6.29 -25.24 -22.50
C LYS A 130 4.81 -24.92 -22.76
N ASN A 131 4.53 -23.85 -23.50
CA ASN A 131 3.19 -23.25 -23.64
C ASN A 131 2.17 -24.13 -24.38
N PHE A 132 2.60 -25.10 -25.19
CA PHE A 132 1.68 -25.93 -25.99
C PHE A 132 1.68 -27.43 -25.66
N ASP A 133 2.73 -27.94 -25.00
CA ASP A 133 2.85 -29.38 -24.70
C ASP A 133 2.35 -29.77 -23.30
N SER A 134 2.18 -28.80 -22.40
CA SER A 134 1.76 -29.07 -21.02
C SER A 134 0.34 -28.57 -20.75
N ILE A 135 -0.57 -29.52 -20.47
CA ILE A 135 -1.93 -29.28 -19.93
C ILE A 135 -1.91 -28.29 -18.75
N ALA A 136 -0.79 -28.17 -18.03
CA ALA A 136 -0.65 -27.25 -16.90
C ALA A 136 -0.63 -25.76 -17.31
N ILE A 137 -0.11 -25.40 -18.47
CA ILE A 137 0.01 -23.98 -18.91
C ILE A 137 -1.20 -23.52 -19.73
N SER A 138 -1.77 -24.40 -20.57
CA SER A 138 -3.07 -24.15 -21.19
C SER A 138 -4.20 -24.12 -20.14
N GLY A 139 -4.08 -24.96 -19.10
CA GLY A 139 -4.91 -24.89 -17.90
C GLY A 139 -4.75 -23.57 -17.15
N LEU A 140 -3.53 -23.04 -17.02
CA LEU A 140 -3.29 -21.75 -16.36
C LEU A 140 -3.91 -20.57 -17.14
N PHE A 141 -3.78 -20.55 -18.47
CA PHE A 141 -4.44 -19.56 -19.31
C PHE A 141 -5.97 -19.66 -19.21
N GLY A 142 -6.51 -20.88 -19.18
CA GLY A 142 -7.93 -21.15 -18.91
C GLY A 142 -8.37 -20.65 -17.54
N VAL A 143 -7.58 -20.90 -16.48
CA VAL A 143 -7.84 -20.42 -15.12
C VAL A 143 -7.83 -18.90 -15.03
N VAL A 144 -6.95 -18.22 -15.77
CA VAL A 144 -6.87 -16.76 -15.81
C VAL A 144 -8.07 -16.16 -16.51
N ILE A 145 -8.47 -16.71 -17.65
CA ILE A 145 -9.70 -16.31 -18.34
C ILE A 145 -10.91 -16.58 -17.44
N SER A 146 -10.99 -17.75 -16.81
CA SER A 146 -12.05 -18.07 -15.85
C SER A 146 -12.06 -17.11 -14.67
N PHE A 147 -10.89 -16.73 -14.15
CA PHE A 147 -10.77 -15.77 -13.06
C PHE A 147 -11.20 -14.37 -13.50
N CYS A 148 -10.78 -13.89 -14.67
CA CYS A 148 -11.25 -12.62 -15.23
C CYS A 148 -12.77 -12.61 -15.50
N ILE A 149 -13.33 -13.73 -15.97
CA ILE A 149 -14.78 -13.87 -16.18
C ILE A 149 -15.52 -13.87 -14.85
N LEU A 150 -15.07 -14.66 -13.86
CA LEU A 150 -15.63 -14.66 -12.50
C LEU A 150 -15.53 -13.26 -11.88
N PHE A 151 -14.38 -12.63 -12.07
CA PHE A 151 -14.10 -11.29 -11.59
C PHE A 151 -15.08 -10.28 -12.19
N VAL A 152 -15.24 -10.24 -13.51
CA VAL A 152 -16.22 -9.37 -14.20
C VAL A 152 -17.64 -9.73 -13.78
N ALA A 153 -17.99 -11.01 -13.68
CA ALA A 153 -19.31 -11.50 -13.28
C ALA A 153 -19.67 -11.16 -11.83
N VAL A 154 -18.69 -10.90 -10.97
CA VAL A 154 -18.91 -10.51 -9.57
C VAL A 154 -18.82 -9.00 -9.41
N ILE A 155 -17.75 -8.38 -9.91
CA ILE A 155 -17.46 -6.94 -9.80
C ILE A 155 -18.52 -6.10 -10.50
N TYR A 156 -18.89 -6.44 -11.74
CA TYR A 156 -19.84 -5.62 -12.48
C TYR A 156 -21.22 -5.59 -11.79
N PRO A 157 -21.79 -6.73 -11.35
CA PRO A 157 -22.99 -6.72 -10.51
C PRO A 157 -22.79 -6.08 -9.13
N LEU A 158 -21.59 -6.15 -8.55
CA LEU A 158 -21.26 -5.49 -7.27
C LEU A 158 -21.30 -3.97 -7.43
N PHE A 159 -20.80 -3.44 -8.55
CA PHE A 159 -20.89 -2.03 -8.94
C PHE A 159 -22.33 -1.59 -9.19
N ARG A 160 -23.16 -2.45 -9.80
CA ARG A 160 -24.60 -2.21 -10.00
C ARG A 160 -25.45 -2.54 -8.77
N LEU A 161 -24.81 -2.75 -7.62
CA LEU A 161 -25.45 -3.03 -6.33
C LEU A 161 -26.55 -4.11 -6.39
N LYS A 162 -26.37 -5.13 -7.25
CA LYS A 162 -27.37 -6.19 -7.41
C LYS A 162 -27.40 -7.11 -6.17
N SER A 163 -28.58 -7.44 -5.69
CA SER A 163 -28.75 -8.19 -4.42
C SER A 163 -27.99 -9.52 -4.38
N TRP A 164 -27.96 -10.25 -5.49
CA TRP A 164 -27.26 -11.55 -5.61
C TRP A 164 -25.73 -11.41 -5.68
N ALA A 165 -25.20 -10.27 -6.12
CA ALA A 165 -23.77 -10.00 -6.22
C ALA A 165 -23.08 -10.04 -4.85
N ARG A 166 -23.77 -9.52 -3.84
CA ARG A 166 -23.29 -9.55 -2.45
C ARG A 166 -23.16 -10.99 -1.92
N TYR A 167 -24.17 -11.82 -2.16
CA TYR A 167 -24.17 -13.21 -1.68
C TYR A 167 -23.15 -14.07 -2.43
N THR A 168 -22.99 -13.87 -3.74
CA THR A 168 -21.96 -14.54 -4.52
C THR A 168 -20.56 -14.17 -4.05
N MET A 169 -20.29 -12.89 -3.76
CA MET A 169 -19.00 -12.46 -3.20
C MET A 169 -18.72 -13.06 -1.81
N LEU A 170 -19.73 -13.10 -0.93
CA LEU A 170 -19.61 -13.77 0.37
C LEU A 170 -19.35 -15.27 0.22
N GLY A 171 -19.98 -15.92 -0.76
CA GLY A 171 -19.73 -17.32 -1.09
C GLY A 171 -18.28 -17.56 -1.55
N ILE A 172 -17.77 -16.72 -2.46
CA ILE A 172 -16.36 -16.76 -2.91
C ILE A 172 -15.41 -16.57 -1.74
N CYS A 173 -15.68 -15.59 -0.87
CA CYS A 173 -14.90 -15.38 0.36
C CYS A 173 -14.88 -16.62 1.25
N GLY A 174 -16.02 -17.32 1.39
CA GLY A 174 -16.10 -18.57 2.14
C GLY A 174 -15.22 -19.68 1.55
N VAL A 175 -15.26 -19.86 0.24
CA VAL A 175 -14.38 -20.83 -0.45
C VAL A 175 -12.90 -20.47 -0.27
N PHE A 176 -12.54 -19.21 -0.47
CA PHE A 176 -11.17 -18.72 -0.28
C PHE A 176 -10.68 -18.89 1.15
N PHE A 177 -11.54 -18.65 2.15
CA PHE A 177 -11.23 -18.85 3.55
C PHE A 177 -10.93 -20.33 3.85
N LEU A 178 -11.75 -21.25 3.34
CA LEU A 178 -11.55 -22.69 3.51
C LEU A 178 -10.25 -23.16 2.86
N ILE A 179 -9.95 -22.72 1.64
CA ILE A 179 -8.72 -23.10 0.92
C ILE A 179 -7.48 -22.58 1.66
N ASN A 180 -7.40 -21.26 1.92
CA ASN A 180 -6.22 -20.67 2.56
C ASN A 180 -6.07 -21.13 4.02
N GLY A 181 -7.18 -21.31 4.74
CA GLY A 181 -7.18 -21.85 6.10
C GLY A 181 -6.74 -23.31 6.15
N GLY A 182 -7.18 -24.13 5.19
CA GLY A 182 -6.74 -25.52 5.04
C GLY A 182 -5.25 -25.63 4.73
N LEU A 183 -4.74 -24.85 3.77
CA LEU A 183 -3.32 -24.82 3.41
C LEU A 183 -2.45 -24.35 4.58
N LEU A 184 -2.88 -23.32 5.31
CA LEU A 184 -2.17 -22.87 6.50
C LEU A 184 -2.17 -23.93 7.61
N ALA A 185 -3.30 -24.63 7.81
CA ALA A 185 -3.40 -25.72 8.76
C ALA A 185 -2.50 -26.91 8.38
N GLU A 186 -2.38 -27.23 7.08
CA GLU A 186 -1.48 -28.28 6.60
C GLU A 186 -0.01 -27.97 6.94
N VAL A 187 0.43 -26.73 6.69
CA VAL A 187 1.79 -26.29 7.06
C VAL A 187 2.01 -26.39 8.57
N PHE A 188 1.02 -25.99 9.38
CA PHE A 188 1.11 -26.07 10.84
C PHE A 188 1.14 -27.52 11.35
N ILE A 189 0.31 -28.41 10.79
CA ILE A 189 0.29 -29.84 11.12
C ILE A 189 1.65 -30.47 10.75
N LYS A 190 2.20 -30.14 9.58
CA LYS A 190 3.52 -30.64 9.15
C LYS A 190 4.63 -30.19 10.10
N ALA A 191 4.60 -28.93 10.56
CA ALA A 191 5.53 -28.43 11.55
C ALA A 191 5.42 -29.17 12.90
N MET A 192 4.18 -29.40 13.38
CA MET A 192 3.91 -30.08 14.65
C MET A 192 4.20 -31.60 14.64
N THR A 193 4.04 -32.25 13.49
CA THR A 193 4.16 -33.73 13.37
C THR A 193 5.60 -34.17 13.08
N SER A 194 6.45 -33.26 12.61
CA SER A 194 7.86 -33.59 12.39
C SER A 194 8.56 -33.80 13.74
N LYS A 195 9.22 -34.95 13.92
CA LYS A 195 10.13 -35.20 15.05
C LYS A 195 11.49 -34.50 14.89
N LEU A 196 11.57 -33.52 13.99
CA LEU A 196 12.81 -32.90 13.54
C LEU A 196 12.97 -31.53 14.22
N SER A 197 14.21 -31.14 14.54
CA SER A 197 14.49 -29.81 15.12
C SER A 197 13.97 -28.70 14.20
N LEU A 198 13.43 -27.62 14.78
CA LEU A 198 12.81 -26.48 14.08
C LEU A 198 13.68 -25.90 12.94
N SER A 199 15.00 -26.05 13.01
CA SER A 199 16.00 -25.61 12.02
C SER A 199 16.14 -26.49 10.78
N ALA A 200 15.53 -27.68 10.76
CA ALA A 200 15.61 -28.63 9.66
C ALA A 200 14.28 -28.79 8.91
N LEU A 201 13.26 -28.03 9.32
CA LEU A 201 12.02 -27.91 8.57
C LEU A 201 12.20 -26.81 7.51
N ASP A 202 12.15 -27.18 6.24
CA ASP A 202 12.14 -26.26 5.11
C ASP A 202 10.77 -25.55 5.06
N ILE A 203 10.56 -24.62 6.00
CA ILE A 203 9.35 -23.81 6.09
C ILE A 203 9.52 -22.59 5.20
N ASP A 204 8.69 -22.50 4.18
CA ASP A 204 8.56 -21.29 3.39
C ASP A 204 7.73 -20.26 4.17
N TYR A 205 8.44 -19.39 4.90
CA TYR A 205 7.82 -18.31 5.66
C TYR A 205 7.10 -17.28 4.77
N LEU A 206 7.53 -17.14 3.51
CA LEU A 206 6.88 -16.24 2.57
C LEU A 206 5.49 -16.78 2.18
N LEU A 207 5.41 -18.10 1.97
CA LEU A 207 4.15 -18.79 1.68
C LEU A 207 3.15 -18.71 2.85
N ILE A 208 3.64 -18.88 4.09
CA ILE A 208 2.80 -18.70 5.29
C ILE A 208 2.28 -17.26 5.40
N ALA A 209 3.15 -16.27 5.16
CA ALA A 209 2.77 -14.87 5.19
C ALA A 209 1.68 -14.56 4.15
N GLU A 210 1.77 -15.15 2.96
CA GLU A 210 0.76 -15.03 1.91
C GLU A 210 -0.60 -15.58 2.35
N TYR A 211 -0.66 -16.79 2.91
CA TYR A 211 -1.92 -17.38 3.40
C TYR A 211 -2.54 -16.55 4.52
N CYS A 212 -1.73 -16.09 5.48
CA CYS A 212 -2.18 -15.21 6.55
C CYS A 212 -2.73 -13.89 6.02
N PHE A 213 -2.04 -13.27 5.05
CA PHE A 213 -2.49 -12.04 4.41
C PHE A 213 -3.80 -12.24 3.65
N ASN A 214 -3.94 -13.34 2.93
CA ASN A 214 -5.17 -13.71 2.22
C ASN A 214 -6.35 -13.86 3.18
N LEU A 215 -6.15 -14.51 4.34
CA LEU A 215 -7.20 -14.66 5.36
C LEU A 215 -7.62 -13.33 5.97
N LEU A 216 -6.67 -12.43 6.27
CA LEU A 216 -6.97 -11.08 6.76
C LEU A 216 -7.76 -10.28 5.73
N PHE A 217 -7.39 -10.37 4.46
CA PHE A 217 -8.07 -9.70 3.37
C PHE A 217 -9.50 -10.20 3.17
N VAL A 218 -9.70 -11.52 3.17
CA VAL A 218 -11.03 -12.15 3.12
C VAL A 218 -11.90 -11.71 4.30
N TYR A 219 -11.35 -11.71 5.50
CA TYR A 219 -12.04 -11.25 6.71
C TYR A 219 -12.49 -9.79 6.60
N TRP A 220 -11.62 -8.91 6.09
CA TRP A 220 -11.94 -7.51 5.88
C TRP A 220 -13.07 -7.29 4.86
N ILE A 221 -13.09 -8.06 3.77
CA ILE A 221 -14.16 -8.03 2.78
C ILE A 221 -15.49 -8.45 3.41
N VAL A 222 -15.49 -9.57 4.16
CA VAL A 222 -16.69 -10.09 4.81
C VAL A 222 -17.26 -9.10 5.81
N ILE A 223 -16.42 -8.50 6.67
CA ILE A 223 -16.86 -7.47 7.62
C ILE A 223 -17.53 -6.32 6.88
N THR A 224 -16.89 -5.82 5.83
CA THR A 224 -17.38 -4.65 5.10
C THR A 224 -18.70 -4.96 4.40
N LEU A 225 -18.81 -6.10 3.71
CA LEU A 225 -20.05 -6.51 3.05
C LEU A 225 -21.17 -6.84 4.05
N THR A 226 -20.85 -7.16 5.30
CA THR A 226 -21.85 -7.45 6.35
C THR A 226 -22.31 -6.21 7.12
N ARG A 227 -21.65 -5.05 6.97
CA ARG A 227 -22.09 -3.80 7.60
C ARG A 227 -23.51 -3.41 7.19
N ALA A 228 -24.26 -2.84 8.13
CA ALA A 228 -25.68 -2.54 7.95
C ALA A 228 -25.94 -1.47 6.87
N ASP A 229 -25.09 -0.45 6.79
CA ASP A 229 -25.10 0.59 5.76
C ASP A 229 -24.91 -0.01 4.36
N ILE A 230 -23.92 -0.88 4.19
CA ILE A 230 -23.63 -1.55 2.91
C ILE A 230 -24.74 -2.55 2.56
N LYS A 231 -25.22 -3.33 3.52
CA LYS A 231 -26.32 -4.29 3.32
C LYS A 231 -27.57 -3.61 2.72
N ARG A 232 -27.89 -2.39 3.17
CA ARG A 232 -29.05 -1.62 2.69
C ARG A 232 -28.93 -1.24 1.21
N LEU A 233 -27.73 -1.05 0.69
CA LEU A 233 -27.50 -0.71 -0.73
C LEU A 233 -27.99 -1.81 -1.67
N TYR A 234 -27.88 -3.07 -1.24
CA TYR A 234 -28.24 -4.25 -2.01
C TYR A 234 -29.70 -4.69 -1.83
N THR A 235 -30.43 -4.14 -0.87
CA THR A 235 -31.88 -4.37 -0.74
C THR A 235 -32.63 -3.39 -1.64
N LYS A 236 -33.58 -3.89 -2.47
CA LYS A 236 -34.52 -3.00 -3.17
C LYS A 236 -35.33 -2.23 -2.13
N SER A 237 -35.32 -0.90 -2.16
CA SER A 237 -36.34 -0.15 -1.43
C SER A 237 -37.68 -0.45 -2.09
N LYS A 238 -38.64 -0.96 -1.31
CA LYS A 238 -40.03 -0.81 -1.72
C LYS A 238 -40.32 0.69 -1.61
N LEU A 239 -40.69 1.33 -2.72
CA LEU A 239 -41.35 2.62 -2.65
C LEU A 239 -42.58 2.42 -1.74
N PRO A 240 -42.89 3.35 -0.83
CA PRO A 240 -44.14 3.25 -0.09
C PRO A 240 -45.28 3.20 -1.12
N ASP A 241 -46.16 2.21 -0.97
CA ASP A 241 -47.35 2.07 -1.82
C ASP A 241 -48.14 3.39 -1.67
N THR A 242 -48.14 4.20 -2.74
CA THR A 242 -48.93 5.44 -2.84
C THR A 242 -50.40 5.13 -2.96
#